data_AF-G3SEV9-F1
#
_entry.id   AF-G3SEV9-F1
#
_cell.length_a   1.000
_cell.length_b   1.000
_cell.length_c   1.000
_cell.angle_alpha   90.00
_cell.angle_beta   90.00
_cell.angle_gamma   90.00
#
_symmetry.space_group_name_H-M   'P 1'
#
loop_
_entity.id
_entity.type
_entity.pdbx_description
1 polymer ?
#
loop_
_entity_poly.entity_id
_entity_poly.type
_entity_poly.pdbx_seq_one_letter_code
_entity_poly.pdbx_strand_id
1 'polypeptide(L)'
;EDLKNVFPPEVAVFEPSEAEISHTQKATLVCLATGFYPDHVELSWWVNGKEVHSGVSTDPQPLKEQPALNDSRYCLSSRLRVSATFWQNPRNHFRCQVQFYGLSENDEWTQDRAKPVTQIVSAEAWGRAGEWGLGRCLEEIR
;
A
#
# COMPACT_ATOMS: atom_id res chain seq x y z
N GLU A 1 23.12 -15.13 7.25
CA GLU A 1 21.70 -15.46 7.47
C GLU A 1 21.30 -16.60 6.56
N ASP A 2 20.27 -17.35 6.92
CA ASP A 2 19.79 -18.44 6.07
C ASP A 2 18.99 -17.84 4.90
N LEU A 3 19.60 -17.82 3.70
CA LEU A 3 19.02 -17.20 2.50
C LEU A 3 17.63 -17.77 2.18
N LYS A 4 17.36 -19.03 2.57
CA LYS A 4 16.06 -19.68 2.35
C LYS A 4 14.90 -18.99 3.08
N ASN A 5 15.19 -18.13 4.06
CA ASN A 5 14.20 -17.39 4.83
C ASN A 5 13.92 -15.99 4.29
N VAL A 6 14.47 -15.61 3.13
CA VAL A 6 14.18 -14.31 2.50
C VAL A 6 12.82 -14.37 1.79
N PHE A 7 11.90 -13.46 2.08
CA PHE A 7 10.57 -13.40 1.47
C PHE A 7 10.28 -11.97 0.99
N PRO A 8 9.85 -11.78 -0.27
CA PRO A 8 9.41 -10.48 -0.73
C PRO A 8 8.05 -10.14 -0.12
N PRO A 9 7.68 -8.85 -0.05
CA PRO A 9 6.38 -8.43 0.48
C PRO A 9 5.25 -8.77 -0.48
N GLU A 10 4.10 -9.12 0.08
CA GLU A 10 2.81 -8.95 -0.58
C GLU A 10 2.29 -7.56 -0.26
N VAL A 11 1.77 -6.83 -1.25
CA VAL A 11 1.33 -5.45 -1.10
C VAL A 11 -0.15 -5.34 -1.44
N ALA A 12 -0.92 -4.70 -0.57
CA ALA A 12 -2.33 -4.41 -0.78
C ALA A 12 -2.63 -2.94 -0.46
N VAL A 13 -3.51 -2.32 -1.26
CA VAL A 13 -4.07 -1.00 -0.98
C VAL A 13 -5.55 -1.16 -0.63
N PHE A 14 -5.94 -0.60 0.51
CA PHE A 14 -7.31 -0.54 0.98
C PHE A 14 -7.87 0.85 0.72
N GLU A 15 -9.04 0.88 0.08
CA GLU A 15 -9.74 2.10 -0.25
C GLU A 15 -10.30 2.77 1.02
N PRO A 16 -10.50 4.11 0.99
CA PRO A 16 -11.09 4.84 2.09
C PRO A 16 -12.52 4.39 2.38
N SER A 17 -12.93 4.44 3.65
CA SER A 17 -14.33 4.14 4.01
C SER A 17 -15.28 5.29 3.64
N GLU A 18 -16.46 4.98 3.11
CA GLU A 18 -17.51 5.98 2.86
C GLU A 18 -17.96 6.70 4.14
N ALA A 19 -17.86 6.04 5.29
CA ALA A 19 -18.13 6.65 6.59
C ALA A 19 -17.12 7.76 6.90
N GLU A 20 -15.82 7.54 6.68
CA GLU A 20 -14.80 8.59 6.86
C GLU A 20 -15.06 9.77 5.92
N ILE A 21 -15.31 9.48 4.65
CA ILE A 21 -15.55 10.50 3.62
C ILE A 21 -16.73 11.39 3.98
N SER A 22 -17.86 10.78 4.35
CA SER A 22 -19.07 11.52 4.71
C SER A 22 -18.89 12.38 5.97
N HIS A 23 -18.25 11.85 7.01
CA HIS A 23 -18.10 12.55 8.29
C HIS A 23 -17.00 13.60 8.31
N THR A 24 -15.89 13.39 7.58
CA THR A 24 -14.69 14.22 7.71
C THR A 24 -14.34 15.01 6.45
N GLN A 25 -14.98 14.72 5.32
CA GLN A 25 -14.62 15.27 4.01
C GLN A 25 -13.15 15.00 3.62
N LYS A 26 -12.57 13.95 4.19
CA LYS A 26 -11.23 13.42 3.91
C LYS A 26 -11.35 11.94 3.57
N ALA A 27 -10.35 11.44 2.86
CA ALA A 27 -10.29 10.05 2.44
C ALA A 27 -8.89 9.51 2.75
N THR A 28 -8.79 8.49 3.59
CA THR A 28 -7.54 7.84 3.97
C THR A 28 -7.41 6.50 3.30
N LEU A 29 -6.46 6.37 2.37
CA LEU A 29 -6.04 5.08 1.83
C LEU A 29 -5.06 4.43 2.81
N VAL A 30 -5.09 3.11 2.90
CA VAL A 30 -4.13 2.33 3.70
C VAL A 30 -3.39 1.37 2.78
N CYS A 31 -2.06 1.37 2.85
CA CYS A 31 -1.24 0.35 2.22
C CYS A 31 -0.71 -0.59 3.29
N LEU A 32 -0.73 -1.88 3.02
CA LEU A 32 -0.15 -2.91 3.87
C LEU A 32 0.83 -3.74 3.05
N ALA A 33 2.08 -3.78 3.50
CA ALA A 33 3.09 -4.72 3.06
C ALA A 33 3.19 -5.85 4.09
N THR A 34 3.07 -7.11 3.67
CA THR A 34 3.02 -8.26 4.59
C THR A 34 3.97 -9.38 4.14
N GLY A 35 4.33 -10.25 5.08
CA GLY A 35 5.03 -11.49 4.80
C GLY A 35 6.47 -11.34 4.31
N PHE A 36 7.11 -10.19 4.52
CA PHE A 36 8.48 -9.98 4.06
C PHE A 36 9.54 -10.29 5.12
N TYR A 37 10.71 -10.72 4.67
CA TYR A 37 11.90 -10.90 5.49
C TYR A 37 13.15 -10.80 4.61
N PRO A 38 14.23 -10.12 5.03
CA PRO A 38 14.38 -9.32 6.26
C PRO A 38 13.52 -8.06 6.21
N ASP A 39 13.63 -7.18 7.21
CA ASP A 39 12.84 -5.94 7.33
C ASP A 39 13.30 -4.78 6.42
N HIS A 40 14.13 -5.08 5.42
CA HIS A 40 14.70 -4.10 4.49
C HIS A 40 13.71 -3.72 3.38
N VAL A 41 12.81 -2.79 3.70
CA VAL A 41 11.84 -2.24 2.75
C VAL A 41 11.78 -0.72 2.80
N GLU A 42 11.47 -0.11 1.66
CA GLU A 42 11.08 1.30 1.57
C GLU A 42 9.70 1.42 0.93
N LEU A 43 8.78 2.09 1.62
CA LEU A 43 7.40 2.28 1.15
C LEU A 43 7.19 3.73 0.70
N SER A 44 6.73 3.91 -0.53
CA SER A 44 6.40 5.21 -1.13
C SER A 44 4.98 5.22 -1.71
N TRP A 45 4.36 6.40 -1.71
CA TRP A 45 3.07 6.63 -2.35
C TRP A 45 3.25 7.40 -3.64
N TRP A 46 2.53 6.97 -4.67
CA TRP A 46 2.52 7.58 -5.99
C TRP A 46 1.10 7.94 -6.38
N VAL A 47 0.90 9.18 -6.83
CA VAL A 47 -0.39 9.68 -7.30
C VAL A 47 -0.22 10.23 -8.70
N ASN A 48 -0.98 9.71 -9.66
CA ASN A 48 -0.90 10.10 -11.07
C ASN A 48 0.54 10.07 -11.63
N GLY A 49 1.30 9.03 -11.26
CA GLY A 49 2.68 8.84 -11.71
C GLY A 49 3.73 9.70 -11.01
N LYS A 50 3.38 10.45 -9.96
CA LYS A 50 4.33 11.25 -9.17
C LYS A 50 4.36 10.79 -7.72
N GLU A 51 5.56 10.67 -7.16
CA GLU A 51 5.72 10.38 -5.73
C GLU A 51 5.17 11.54 -4.88
N VAL A 52 4.50 11.21 -3.78
CA VAL A 52 3.92 12.17 -2.84
C VAL A 52 4.35 11.87 -1.41
N HIS A 53 4.61 12.94 -0.64
CA HIS A 53 4.89 12.86 0.80
C HIS A 53 3.86 13.61 1.64
N SER A 54 3.10 14.53 1.04
CA SER A 54 2.06 15.27 1.74
C SER A 54 0.90 14.35 2.12
N GLY A 55 0.49 14.36 3.39
CA GLY A 55 -0.58 13.49 3.89
C GLY A 55 -0.18 12.02 4.06
N VAL A 56 1.10 11.69 3.88
CA VAL A 56 1.63 10.34 4.10
C VAL A 56 2.06 10.16 5.55
N SER A 57 1.70 9.01 6.12
CA SER A 57 2.19 8.55 7.42
C SER A 57 2.46 7.06 7.36
N THR A 58 3.75 6.70 7.37
CA THR A 58 4.23 5.31 7.39
C THR A 58 4.66 4.97 8.81
N ASP A 59 4.34 3.76 9.28
CA ASP A 59 4.80 3.31 10.58
C ASP A 59 6.35 3.32 10.63
N PRO A 60 6.97 3.76 11.74
CA PRO A 60 8.41 4.00 11.78
C PRO A 60 9.26 2.74 11.68
N GLN A 61 8.69 1.57 12.03
CA GLN A 61 9.36 0.29 12.02
C GLN A 61 8.37 -0.81 11.61
N PRO A 62 8.80 -1.80 10.81
CA PRO A 62 8.02 -3.00 10.56
C PRO A 62 7.75 -3.78 11.86
N LEU A 63 6.57 -4.39 11.94
CA LEU A 63 6.16 -5.24 13.05
C LEU A 63 6.33 -6.71 12.68
N LYS A 64 6.77 -7.53 13.63
CA LYS A 64 6.75 -8.99 13.46
C LYS A 64 5.31 -9.49 13.41
N GLU A 65 4.98 -10.30 12.41
CA GLU A 65 3.66 -10.95 12.30
C GLU A 65 3.46 -11.98 13.42
N GLN A 66 4.54 -12.60 13.87
CA GLN A 66 4.57 -13.59 14.95
C GLN A 66 5.68 -13.21 15.94
N PRO A 67 5.42 -12.32 16.93
CA PRO A 67 6.44 -11.77 17.82
C PRO A 67 7.25 -12.81 18.61
N ALA A 68 6.68 -14.00 18.83
CA ALA A 68 7.33 -15.11 19.52
C ALA A 68 8.38 -15.85 18.68
N LEU A 69 8.39 -15.69 17.36
CA LEU A 69 9.33 -16.37 16.46
C LEU A 69 10.53 -15.45 16.11
N ASN A 70 11.72 -16.03 16.13
CA ASN A 70 12.95 -15.31 15.77
C ASN A 70 13.04 -15.04 14.27
N ASP A 71 12.58 -15.99 13.45
CA ASP A 71 12.47 -15.96 12.00
C ASP A 71 11.09 -15.48 11.52
N SER A 72 10.38 -14.74 12.37
CA SER A 72 9.11 -14.13 11.99
C SER A 72 9.29 -13.17 10.83
N ARG A 73 8.36 -13.24 9.88
CA ARG A 73 8.19 -12.25 8.82
C ARG A 73 7.61 -10.97 9.40
N TYR A 74 7.74 -9.91 8.61
CA TYR A 74 7.34 -8.58 8.99
C TYR A 74 6.12 -8.11 8.19
N CYS A 75 5.39 -7.17 8.79
CA CYS A 75 4.41 -6.34 8.13
C CYS A 75 4.71 -4.85 8.38
N LEU A 76 4.32 -4.00 7.44
CA LEU A 76 4.48 -2.56 7.51
C LEU A 76 3.22 -1.89 6.95
N SER A 77 2.69 -0.91 7.67
CA SER A 77 1.53 -0.14 7.22
C SER A 77 1.89 1.31 6.91
N SER A 78 1.22 1.87 5.90
CA SER A 78 1.30 3.29 5.56
C SER A 78 -0.07 3.82 5.19
N ARG A 79 -0.28 5.11 5.43
CA ARG A 79 -1.55 5.79 5.23
C ARG A 79 -1.32 7.01 4.36
N LEU A 80 -2.17 7.22 3.37
CA LEU A 80 -2.19 8.43 2.54
C LEU A 80 -3.56 9.09 2.70
N ARG A 81 -3.58 10.30 3.25
CA ARG A 81 -4.81 11.07 3.46
C ARG A 81 -4.94 12.22 2.46
N VAL A 82 -6.04 12.22 1.70
CA VAL A 82 -6.37 13.24 0.69
C VAL A 82 -7.73 13.87 0.98
N SER A 83 -8.14 14.89 0.20
CA SER A 83 -9.50 15.39 0.26
C SER A 83 -10.49 14.41 -0.36
N ALA A 84 -11.72 14.39 0.14
CA ALA A 84 -12.80 13.58 -0.43
C ALA A 84 -12.99 13.83 -1.94
N THR A 85 -13.00 15.10 -2.35
CA THR A 85 -13.13 15.49 -3.75
C THR A 85 -12.00 14.98 -4.65
N PHE A 86 -10.79 14.83 -4.09
CA PHE A 86 -9.65 14.30 -4.83
C PHE A 86 -9.75 12.79 -4.98
N TRP A 87 -10.12 12.07 -3.91
CA TRP A 87 -10.42 10.63 -4.01
C TRP A 87 -11.58 10.34 -4.97
N GLN A 88 -12.60 11.20 -4.98
CA GLN A 88 -13.81 10.98 -5.77
C GLN A 88 -13.66 11.25 -7.28
N ASN A 89 -12.50 11.72 -7.72
CA ASN A 89 -12.22 11.88 -9.13
C ASN A 89 -11.66 10.54 -9.69
N PRO A 90 -12.41 9.84 -10.57
CA PRO A 90 -11.98 8.53 -11.08
C PRO A 90 -10.76 8.58 -12.01
N ARG A 91 -10.31 9.78 -12.39
CA ARG A 91 -9.06 9.96 -13.13
C ARG A 91 -7.83 9.87 -12.23
N ASN A 92 -8.00 9.98 -10.92
CA ASN A 92 -6.88 9.91 -9.99
C ASN A 92 -6.50 8.45 -9.75
N HIS A 93 -5.24 8.14 -10.01
CA HIS A 93 -4.62 6.84 -9.79
C HIS A 93 -3.70 6.92 -8.58
N PHE A 94 -3.87 5.98 -7.66
CA PHE A 94 -3.09 5.87 -6.44
C PHE A 94 -2.33 4.55 -6.47
N ARG A 95 -1.04 4.59 -6.15
CA ARG A 95 -0.18 3.41 -6.14
C ARG A 95 0.69 3.44 -4.89
N CYS A 96 0.61 2.36 -4.12
CA CYS A 96 1.59 2.08 -3.09
C CYS A 96 2.71 1.25 -3.71
N GLN A 97 3.94 1.71 -3.53
CA GLN A 97 5.14 1.06 -4.04
C GLN A 97 6.02 0.66 -2.86
N VAL A 98 6.42 -0.61 -2.82
CA VAL A 98 7.36 -1.14 -1.83
C VAL A 98 8.60 -1.62 -2.56
N GLN A 99 9.72 -0.95 -2.29
CA GLN A 99 11.04 -1.41 -2.69
C GLN A 99 11.50 -2.44 -1.66
N PHE A 100 11.73 -3.67 -2.11
CA PHE A 100 12.27 -4.76 -1.28
C PHE A 100 13.72 -4.98 -1.63
N TYR A 101 14.59 -5.04 -0.61
CA TYR A 101 16.02 -5.33 -0.76
C TYR A 101 16.28 -6.79 -0.36
N GLY A 102 16.21 -7.66 -1.37
CA GLY A 102 16.36 -9.09 -1.22
C GLY A 102 17.74 -9.58 -1.64
N LEU A 103 17.76 -10.76 -2.25
CA LEU A 103 18.98 -11.38 -2.76
C LEU A 103 19.52 -10.68 -4.01
N SER A 104 20.84 -10.75 -4.18
CA SER A 104 21.55 -10.36 -5.40
C SER A 104 21.55 -11.50 -6.42
N GLU A 105 21.93 -11.20 -7.67
CA GLU A 105 22.07 -12.22 -8.72
C GLU A 105 23.12 -13.29 -8.36
N ASN A 106 24.18 -12.90 -7.63
CA ASN A 106 25.30 -13.77 -7.25
C ASN A 106 24.97 -14.75 -6.11
N ASP A 107 23.90 -14.54 -5.37
CA ASP A 107 23.52 -15.41 -4.26
C ASP A 107 23.02 -16.77 -4.77
N GLU A 108 23.52 -17.88 -4.22
CA GLU A 108 23.03 -19.20 -4.60
C GLU A 108 21.59 -19.41 -4.13
N TRP A 109 20.76 -19.97 -5.02
CA TRP A 109 19.36 -20.24 -4.75
C TRP A 109 18.97 -21.66 -5.15
N THR A 110 18.54 -22.45 -4.18
CA THR A 110 18.27 -23.90 -4.34
C THR A 110 16.83 -24.27 -3.97
N GLN A 111 15.97 -23.29 -3.69
CA GLN A 111 14.58 -23.54 -3.31
C GLN A 111 13.68 -23.60 -4.54
N ASP A 112 12.57 -24.34 -4.44
CA ASP A 112 11.61 -24.52 -5.54
C ASP A 112 10.85 -23.23 -5.90
N ARG A 113 10.74 -22.29 -4.94
CA ARG A 113 10.08 -21.01 -5.16
C ARG A 113 10.99 -20.04 -5.90
N ALA A 114 10.39 -19.02 -6.53
CA ALA A 114 11.14 -17.95 -7.18
C ALA A 114 12.15 -17.30 -6.23
N LYS A 115 13.35 -17.02 -6.75
CA LYS A 115 14.42 -16.37 -6.00
C LYS A 115 13.95 -14.97 -5.55
N PRO A 116 13.97 -14.66 -4.25
CA PRO A 116 13.48 -13.40 -3.71
C PRO A 116 14.52 -12.29 -3.90
N VAL A 117 14.71 -11.88 -5.14
CA VAL A 117 15.65 -10.81 -5.49
C VAL A 117 15.15 -9.43 -5.08
N THR A 118 16.06 -8.46 -5.04
CA THR A 118 15.72 -7.04 -4.94
C THR A 118 14.76 -6.65 -6.05
N GLN A 119 13.59 -6.13 -5.68
CA GLN A 119 12.50 -5.85 -6.61
C GLN A 119 11.53 -4.81 -6.06
N ILE A 120 10.70 -4.28 -6.96
CA ILE A 120 9.58 -3.41 -6.61
C ILE A 120 8.29 -4.23 -6.66
N VAL A 121 7.53 -4.19 -5.58
CA VAL A 121 6.16 -4.72 -5.52
C VAL A 121 5.21 -3.54 -5.35
N SER A 122 4.06 -3.55 -6.03
CA SER A 122 3.11 -2.44 -5.98
C SER A 122 1.67 -2.94 -5.94
N ALA A 123 0.82 -2.14 -5.32
CA ALA A 123 -0.62 -2.29 -5.42
C ALA A 123 -1.26 -0.92 -5.70
N GLU A 124 -2.40 -0.94 -6.36
CA GLU A 124 -3.01 0.23 -6.97
C GLU A 124 -4.48 0.35 -6.61
N ALA A 125 -4.97 1.58 -6.58
CA ALA A 125 -6.37 1.91 -6.44
C ALA A 125 -6.72 3.11 -7.34
N TRP A 126 -7.95 3.13 -7.83
CA TRP A 126 -8.48 4.24 -8.61
C TRP A 126 -9.48 5.02 -7.78
N GLY A 127 -9.51 6.33 -7.98
CA GLY A 127 -10.55 7.16 -7.38
C GLY A 127 -11.95 6.68 -7.76
N ARG A 128 -12.91 6.85 -6.86
CA ARG A 128 -14.30 6.40 -7.07
C ARG A 128 -15.26 7.56 -6.97
N ALA A 129 -16.03 7.82 -8.03
CA ALA A 129 -17.07 8.83 -7.99
C ALA A 129 -18.02 8.53 -6.81
N GLY A 130 -18.18 9.51 -5.91
CA GLY A 130 -19.14 9.38 -4.83
C GLY A 130 -20.56 9.30 -5.42
N GLU A 131 -21.36 8.36 -4.94
CA GLU A 131 -22.76 8.18 -5.38
C GLU A 131 -23.65 9.42 -5.09
N TRP A 132 -23.16 10.37 -4.31
CA TRP A 132 -23.81 11.63 -3.93
C TRP A 132 -24.16 12.56 -5.11
N GLY A 133 -23.64 12.31 -6.31
CA GLY A 133 -23.94 13.08 -7.52
C GLY A 133 -25.18 12.64 -8.29
N LEU A 134 -25.61 11.37 -8.16
CA LEU A 134 -26.77 10.86 -8.88
C LEU A 134 -28.10 11.23 -8.20
N GLY A 135 -28.08 11.51 -6.89
CA GLY A 135 -29.26 11.94 -6.14
C GLY A 135 -29.70 13.38 -6.44
N ARG A 136 -28.79 14.27 -6.83
CA ARG A 136 -29.13 15.69 -7.08
C ARG A 136 -29.62 15.97 -8.50
N CYS A 137 -29.32 15.14 -9.48
CA CYS A 137 -29.88 15.28 -10.83
C CYS A 137 -31.37 14.92 -10.90
N LEU A 138 -31.91 14.18 -9.93
CA LEU A 138 -33.33 13.80 -9.87
C LEU A 138 -34.18 14.77 -9.03
N GLU A 139 -33.58 15.62 -8.21
CA GLU A 139 -34.30 16.62 -7.40
C GLU A 139 -34.48 17.97 -8.12
N GLU A 140 -33.77 18.23 -9.22
CA GLU A 140 -33.96 19.43 -10.07
C GLU A 140 -35.01 19.23 -11.19
N ILE A 141 -35.73 18.09 -11.21
CA ILE A 141 -36.82 17.79 -12.18
C ILE A 141 -38.19 17.67 -11.46
N ARG A 142 -38.37 18.31 -10.30
CA ARG A 142 -39.68 18.36 -9.64
C ARG A 142 -40.14 19.76 -9.29
#